data_AF-X1LR64-F1
#
_entry.id   AF-X1LR64-F1
#
_cell.length_a   1.000
_cell.length_b   1.000
_cell.length_c   1.000
_cell.angle_alpha   90.00
_cell.angle_beta   90.00
_cell.angle_gamma   90.00
#
_symmetry.space_group_name_H-M   'P 1'
#
loop_
_entity.id
_entity.type
_entity.pdbx_description
1 polymer ?
#
loop_
_entity_poly.entity_id
_entity_poly.type
_entity_poly.pdbx_seq_one_letter_code
_entity_poly.pdbx_strand_id
1 'polypeptide(L)'
;MGAFEDFVDIVRKTEAMQEILKNLVDEPAKLLTSICEEYEDTDKPVPDHHLLLVGQTGETAVKVLLSANMITKETGQFSLYSYKPTELGLTYYKKLRAEQTRPEKQPEVV
;
A
#
# COMPACT_ATOMS: atom_id res chain seq x y z
N MET A 1 -5.11 -5.19 -34.30
CA MET A 1 -5.01 -5.91 -33.03
C MET A 1 -4.43 -7.28 -33.35
N GLY A 2 -3.45 -7.73 -32.57
CA GLY A 2 -2.82 -9.04 -32.71
C GLY A 2 -3.37 -10.02 -31.67
N ALA A 3 -3.00 -11.30 -31.82
CA ALA A 3 -3.48 -12.36 -30.94
C ALA A 3 -3.12 -12.15 -29.46
N PHE A 4 -2.05 -11.41 -29.17
CA PHE A 4 -1.65 -11.10 -27.80
C PHE A 4 -2.57 -10.06 -27.15
N GLU A 5 -2.92 -8.99 -27.87
CA GLU A 5 -3.85 -7.97 -27.36
C GLU A 5 -5.23 -8.58 -27.09
N ASP A 6 -5.72 -9.43 -27.99
CA ASP A 6 -6.98 -10.14 -27.81
C ASP A 6 -6.95 -11.06 -26.58
N PHE A 7 -5.84 -11.78 -26.35
CA PHE A 7 -5.64 -12.59 -25.15
C PHE A 7 -5.66 -11.74 -23.87
N VAL A 8 -4.95 -10.62 -23.85
CA VAL A 8 -4.91 -9.70 -22.70
C VAL A 8 -6.30 -9.16 -22.39
N ASP A 9 -7.07 -8.80 -23.40
CA ASP A 9 -8.44 -8.30 -23.23
C ASP A 9 -9.38 -9.36 -22.65
N ILE A 10 -9.21 -10.63 -23.02
CA ILE A 10 -9.97 -11.75 -22.44
C ILE A 10 -9.58 -11.96 -20.98
N VAL A 11 -8.29 -12.07 -20.68
CA VAL A 11 -7.81 -12.34 -19.31
C VAL A 11 -8.14 -11.19 -18.37
N ARG A 12 -7.98 -9.94 -18.81
CA ARG A 12 -8.26 -8.75 -17.99
C ARG A 12 -9.72 -8.68 -17.56
N LYS A 13 -10.67 -9.21 -18.33
CA LYS A 13 -12.10 -9.21 -17.96
C LYS A 13 -12.47 -10.22 -16.88
N THR A 14 -11.58 -11.17 -16.55
CA THR A 14 -11.85 -12.16 -15.51
C THR A 14 -11.87 -11.50 -14.13
N GLU A 15 -12.76 -11.97 -13.24
CA GLU A 15 -12.87 -11.46 -11.87
C GLU A 15 -11.55 -11.60 -11.10
N ALA A 16 -10.88 -12.76 -11.24
CA ALA A 16 -9.59 -13.02 -10.61
C ALA A 16 -8.52 -11.99 -11.01
N MET A 17 -8.45 -11.59 -12.29
CA MET A 17 -7.49 -10.57 -12.74
C MET A 17 -7.84 -9.18 -12.20
N GLN A 18 -9.13 -8.83 -12.15
CA GLN A 18 -9.58 -7.57 -11.57
C GLN A 18 -9.27 -7.49 -10.07
N GLU A 19 -9.42 -8.59 -9.34
CA GLU A 19 -9.07 -8.68 -7.92
C GLU A 19 -7.56 -8.50 -7.71
N ILE A 20 -6.72 -9.14 -8.54
CA ILE A 20 -5.26 -8.93 -8.48
C ILE A 20 -4.92 -7.46 -8.71
N LEU A 21 -5.48 -6.82 -9.75
CA LEU A 21 -5.23 -5.41 -10.04
C LEU A 21 -5.65 -4.49 -8.90
N LYS A 22 -6.80 -4.76 -8.28
CA LYS A 22 -7.26 -4.05 -7.08
C LYS A 22 -6.28 -4.21 -5.92
N ASN A 23 -5.86 -5.44 -5.63
CA ASN A 23 -4.92 -5.74 -4.55
C ASN A 23 -3.55 -5.07 -4.76
N LEU A 24 -3.08 -4.93 -6.01
CA LEU A 24 -1.85 -4.20 -6.31
C LEU A 24 -1.91 -2.71 -5.94
N VAL A 25 -3.11 -2.13 -5.86
CA VAL A 25 -3.33 -0.73 -5.45
C VAL A 25 -3.60 -0.63 -3.94
N ASP A 26 -4.42 -1.53 -3.40
CA ASP A 26 -4.83 -1.51 -2.01
C ASP A 26 -3.69 -1.87 -1.05
N GLU A 27 -2.83 -2.82 -1.43
CA GLU A 27 -1.77 -3.32 -0.55
C GLU A 27 -0.71 -2.27 -0.20
N PRO A 28 -0.20 -1.44 -1.13
CA PRO A 28 0.64 -0.28 -0.78
C PRO A 28 -0.01 0.68 0.22
N ALA A 29 -1.32 0.93 0.10
CA ALA A 29 -2.03 1.85 0.99
C ALA A 29 -2.14 1.28 2.42
N LYS A 30 -2.44 -0.02 2.55
CA LYS A 30 -2.45 -0.73 3.85
C LYS A 30 -1.06 -0.73 4.48
N LEU A 31 -0.04 -1.05 3.68
CA LEU A 31 1.34 -1.09 4.14
C LEU A 31 1.83 0.29 4.61
N LEU A 32 1.53 1.35 3.85
CA LEU A 32 1.85 2.72 4.25
C LEU A 32 1.19 3.08 5.58
N THR A 33 -0.09 2.70 5.75
CA THR A 33 -0.83 2.94 6.99
C THR A 33 -0.16 2.25 8.18
N SER A 34 0.18 0.96 8.04
CA SER A 34 0.85 0.19 9.09
C SER A 34 2.22 0.79 9.47
N ILE A 35 3.02 1.23 8.49
CA ILE A 35 4.31 1.87 8.73
C ILE A 35 4.13 3.20 9.46
N CYS A 36 3.18 4.03 9.01
CA CYS A 36 2.94 5.34 9.62
C CYS A 36 2.40 5.24 11.04
N GLU A 37 1.48 4.30 11.32
CA GLU A 37 0.94 4.08 12.66
C GLU A 37 2.03 3.69 13.65
N GLU A 38 2.85 2.68 13.33
CA GLU A 38 3.93 2.27 14.21
C GLU A 38 5.02 3.35 14.36
N TYR A 39 5.30 4.10 13.29
CA TYR A 39 6.22 5.24 13.36
C TYR A 39 5.68 6.35 14.26
N GLU A 40 4.39 6.69 14.19
CA GLU A 40 3.76 7.69 15.08
C GLU A 40 3.83 7.27 16.55
N ASP A 41 3.66 5.98 16.84
CA ASP A 41 3.67 5.44 18.21
C ASP A 41 5.08 5.36 18.82
N THR A 42 6.11 5.13 17.99
CA THR A 42 7.46 4.82 18.46
C THR A 42 8.51 5.89 18.15
N ASP A 43 8.24 6.77 17.18
CA ASP A 43 9.19 7.67 16.51
C ASP A 43 10.46 6.96 16.02
N LYS A 44 10.34 5.67 15.67
CA LYS A 44 11.44 4.83 15.19
C LYS A 44 11.12 4.22 13.82
N PRO A 45 12.14 4.03 12.96
CA PRO A 45 11.99 3.27 11.72
C PRO A 45 11.46 1.86 11.98
N VAL A 46 10.47 1.45 11.20
CA VAL A 46 9.71 0.20 11.35
C VAL A 46 10.48 -0.97 10.75
N PRO A 47 10.87 -1.99 11.53
CA PRO A 47 11.57 -3.18 11.04
C PRO A 47 10.76 -3.99 10.03
N ASP A 48 11.43 -4.58 9.04
CA ASP A 48 10.81 -5.42 7.99
C ASP A 48 9.95 -6.59 8.52
N HIS A 49 10.36 -7.22 9.62
CA HIS A 49 9.64 -8.34 10.24
C HIS A 49 8.38 -7.91 11.02
N HIS A 50 8.17 -6.61 11.23
CA HIS A 50 6.89 -6.09 11.71
C HIS A 50 5.88 -5.93 10.56
N LEU A 51 6.37 -5.84 9.31
CA LEU A 51 5.53 -5.67 8.15
C LEU A 51 4.94 -7.01 7.73
N LEU A 52 3.62 -7.05 7.57
CA LEU A 52 2.89 -8.22 7.05
C LEU A 52 3.06 -8.32 5.53
N LEU A 53 4.27 -8.64 5.07
CA LEU A 53 4.59 -8.79 3.65
C LEU A 53 4.21 -10.20 3.17
N VAL A 54 3.03 -10.34 2.58
CA VAL A 54 2.57 -11.65 2.06
C VAL A 54 2.95 -11.82 0.60
N GLY A 55 3.93 -12.70 0.36
CA GLY A 55 4.36 -13.12 -0.97
C GLY A 55 4.77 -11.94 -1.88
N GLN A 56 4.60 -12.13 -3.19
CA GLN A 56 5.04 -11.15 -4.18
C GLN A 56 4.29 -9.81 -4.09
N THR A 57 3.03 -9.80 -3.64
CA THR A 57 2.24 -8.57 -3.53
C THR A 57 2.81 -7.65 -2.45
N GLY A 58 3.14 -8.19 -1.27
CA GLY A 58 3.79 -7.42 -0.20
C GLY A 58 5.15 -6.86 -0.62
N GLU A 59 5.98 -7.67 -1.27
CA GLU A 59 7.26 -7.19 -1.80
C GLU A 59 7.10 -6.08 -2.86
N THR A 60 6.10 -6.22 -3.72
CA THR A 60 5.77 -5.20 -4.72
C THR A 60 5.29 -3.92 -4.04
N ALA A 61 4.48 -4.02 -2.99
CA ALA A 61 3.98 -2.88 -2.25
C ALA A 61 5.12 -2.05 -1.64
N VAL A 62 6.12 -2.69 -1.02
CA VAL A 62 7.32 -2.00 -0.53
C VAL A 62 8.04 -1.26 -1.66
N LYS A 63 8.25 -1.92 -2.81
CA LYS A 63 8.93 -1.32 -3.97
C LYS A 63 8.16 -0.12 -4.51
N VAL A 64 6.84 -0.21 -4.62
CA VAL A 64 5.96 0.89 -5.06
C VAL A 64 6.11 2.09 -4.13
N LEU A 65 6.01 1.89 -2.81
CA LEU A 65 6.13 2.98 -1.84
C LEU A 65 7.52 3.64 -1.85
N LEU A 66 8.59 2.85 -2.02
CA LEU A 66 9.96 3.38 -2.17
C LEU A 66 10.10 4.19 -3.46
N SER A 67 9.64 3.66 -4.60
CA SER A 67 9.70 4.36 -5.89
C SER A 67 8.85 5.62 -5.91
N ALA A 68 7.75 5.66 -5.16
CA ALA A 68 6.91 6.84 -4.98
C ALA A 68 7.44 7.84 -3.94
N ASN A 69 8.59 7.56 -3.31
CA ASN A 69 9.17 8.38 -2.24
C ASN A 69 8.22 8.62 -1.06
N MET A 70 7.36 7.64 -0.74
CA MET A 70 6.46 7.70 0.42
C MET A 70 7.12 7.13 1.68
N ILE A 71 8.10 6.24 1.52
CA ILE A 71 8.93 5.71 2.59
C ILE A 71 10.40 5.73 2.18
N THR A 72 11.30 5.76 3.15
CA THR A 72 12.73 5.48 2.98
C THR A 72 13.07 4.11 3.56
N LYS A 73 14.23 3.58 3.17
CA LYS A 73 14.75 2.29 3.63
C LYS A 73 16.17 2.46 4.15
N GLU A 74 16.44 1.89 5.31
CA GLU A 74 17.78 1.81 5.90
C GLU A 74 18.05 0.40 6.42
N THR A 75 19.33 0.09 6.71
CA THR A 75 19.69 -1.19 7.33
C THR A 75 19.29 -1.17 8.79
N GLY A 76 18.56 -2.20 9.24
CA GLY A 76 18.16 -2.33 10.63
C GLY A 76 19.23 -2.98 11.50
N GLN A 77 19.14 -2.78 12.82
CA GLN A 77 20.04 -3.42 13.79
C GLN A 77 19.67 -4.90 14.01
N PHE A 78 18.37 -5.22 14.00
CA PHE A 78 17.81 -6.57 14.22
C PHE A 78 16.84 -6.98 13.10
N SER A 79 16.91 -6.30 11.97
CA SER A 79 16.14 -6.53 10.74
C SER A 79 17.08 -6.41 9.54
N LEU A 80 16.70 -6.97 8.39
CA LEU A 80 17.46 -6.71 7.17
C LEU A 80 17.29 -5.23 6.78
N TYR A 81 16.06 -4.75 6.88
CA TYR A 81 15.72 -3.36 6.63
C TYR A 81 14.77 -2.79 7.68
N SER A 82 14.84 -1.47 7.83
CA SER A 82 13.83 -0.67 8.52
C SER A 82 13.33 0.43 7.60
N TYR A 83 12.07 0.81 7.78
CA TYR A 83 11.36 1.74 6.91
C TYR A 83 10.86 2.94 7.70
N LYS A 84 11.05 4.14 7.15
CA LYS A 84 10.58 5.38 7.75
C LYS A 84 9.67 6.12 6.76
N PRO A 85 8.50 6.63 7.19
CA PRO A 85 7.67 7.43 6.30
C PRO A 85 8.34 8.76 5.98
N THR A 86 8.20 9.22 4.74
CA THR A 86 8.58 10.57 4.34
C THR A 86 7.48 11.57 4.69
N GLU A 87 7.73 12.87 4.52
CA GLU A 87 6.68 13.89 4.61
C GLU A 87 5.50 13.62 3.66
N LEU A 88 5.80 13.11 2.45
CA LEU A 88 4.79 12.71 1.47
C LEU A 88 3.95 11.53 1.99
N GLY A 89 4.61 10.50 2.52
CA GLY A 89 3.95 9.33 3.12
C GLY A 89 3.02 9.72 4.26
N LEU A 90 3.51 10.52 5.21
CA LEU A 90 2.71 11.03 6.34
C LEU A 90 1.52 11.86 5.88
N THR A 91 1.70 12.70 4.84
CA THR A 91 0.62 13.52 4.28
C THR A 91 -0.51 12.66 3.73
N TYR A 92 -0.18 11.61 2.96
CA TYR A 92 -1.18 10.71 2.40
C TYR A 92 -1.80 9.79 3.44
N TYR A 93 -1.03 9.28 4.40
CA TYR A 93 -1.56 8.53 5.53
C TYR A 93 -2.64 9.31 6.27
N LYS A 94 -2.41 10.60 6.58
CA LYS A 94 -3.43 11.46 7.23
C LYS A 94 -4.69 11.63 6.38
N LYS A 95 -4.56 11.75 5.05
CA LYS A 95 -5.70 11.84 4.14
C LYS A 95 -6.50 10.53 4.09
N LEU A 96 -5.81 9.39 3.99
CA LEU A 96 -6.42 8.06 3.98
C LEU A 96 -7.16 7.76 5.30
N ARG A 97 -6.56 8.09 6.44
CA ARG A 97 -7.20 8.04 7.78
C ARG A 97 -8.47 8.88 7.84
N ALA A 98 -8.43 10.10 7.28
CA ALA A 98 -9.58 11.00 7.27
C ALA A 98 -10.74 10.49 6.41
N GLU A 99 -10.44 9.75 5.33
CA GLU A 99 -11.46 9.10 4.49
C GLU A 99 -12.11 7.92 5.22
N GLN A 100 -11.32 7.11 5.93
CA GLN A 100 -11.84 5.98 6.73
C GLN A 100 -12.70 6.41 7.93
N THR A 101 -12.48 7.62 8.45
CA THR A 101 -13.21 8.16 9.62
C THR A 101 -14.41 9.03 9.25
N ARG A 102 -14.60 9.36 7.96
CA ARG A 102 -15.83 10.02 7.51
C ARG A 102 -16.98 9.00 7.59
N PRO A 103 -18.05 9.26 8.38
CA PRO A 103 -19.25 8.46 8.24
C PRO A 103 -19.74 8.60 6.80
N GLU A 104 -20.06 7.47 6.16
CA GLU A 104 -20.78 7.48 4.89
C GLU A 104 -21.96 8.44 5.05
N LYS A 105 -21.99 9.52 4.27
CA LYS A 105 -23.17 10.38 4.21
C LYS A 105 -24.33 9.44 3.84
N GLN A 106 -25.21 9.18 4.80
CA GLN A 106 -26.44 8.44 4.56
C GLN A 106 -27.12 9.10 3.35
N PRO A 107 -27.57 8.33 2.34
CA PRO A 107 -28.31 8.93 1.24
C PRO A 107 -29.51 9.66 1.82
N GLU A 108 -29.66 10.95 1.50
CA GLU A 108 -30.89 11.68 1.76
C GLU A 108 -32.02 10.90 1.10
N VAL A 109 -32.85 10.27 1.94
CA VAL A 109 -34.11 9.66 1.51
C VAL A 109 -35.02 10.82 1.11
N VAL A 110 -35.19 11.01 -0.20
CA VAL A 110 -36.23 11.87 -0.79
C VAL A 110 -37.44 11.00 -1.11
#